data_AF-A0A7W0UGA2-F1
#
_entry.id   AF-A0A7W0UGA2-F1
#
_cell.length_a   1.000
_cell.length_b   1.000
_cell.length_c   1.000
_cell.angle_alpha   90.00
_cell.angle_beta   90.00
_cell.angle_gamma   90.00
#
_symmetry.space_group_name_H-M   'P 1'
#
loop_
_entity.id
_entity.type
_entity.pdbx_description
1 polymer ?
#
loop_
_entity_poly.entity_id
_entity_poly.type
_entity_poly.pdbx_seq_one_letter_code
_entity_poly.pdbx_strand_id
1 'polypeptide(L)' 'MKQRHALGLLFAFLGLALGLIALAAADAGEWVVALAAIVLGGWLLLTAFGALRRR' A
#
# COMPACT_ATOMS: atom_id res chain seq x y z
N MET A 1 -20.86 9.97 -2.64
CA MET A 1 -19.84 9.83 -3.73
C MET A 1 -18.45 10.38 -3.35
N LYS A 2 -18.31 11.56 -2.70
CA LYS A 2 -16.98 12.18 -2.39
C LYS A 2 -16.10 11.39 -1.39
N GLN A 3 -16.72 10.74 -0.39
CA GLN A 3 -15.99 10.04 0.68
C GLN A 3 -15.25 8.77 0.22
N ARG A 4 -15.82 8.05 -0.77
CA ARG A 4 -15.20 6.84 -1.35
C ARG A 4 -13.90 7.14 -2.11
N HIS A 5 -13.81 8.29 -2.78
CA HIS A 5 -12.57 8.70 -3.45
C HIS A 5 -11.49 9.12 -2.46
N ALA A 6 -11.86 9.84 -1.39
CA ALA A 6 -10.92 10.24 -0.35
C ALA A 6 -10.30 9.01 0.36
N LEU A 7 -11.12 8.01 0.66
CA LEU A 7 -10.65 6.72 1.19
C LEU A 7 -9.71 6.02 0.20
N GLY A 8 -10.10 5.88 -1.07
CA GLY A 8 -9.24 5.26 -2.09
C GLY A 8 -7.87 5.92 -2.23
N LEU A 9 -7.82 7.27 -2.17
CA LEU A 9 -6.58 8.04 -2.24
C LEU A 9 -5.70 7.84 -0.98
N LEU A 10 -6.31 7.78 0.20
CA LEU A 10 -5.63 7.46 1.46
C LEU A 10 -4.99 6.06 1.42
N PHE A 11 -5.74 5.03 0.99
CA PHE A 11 -5.21 3.68 0.86
C PHE A 11 -4.08 3.59 -0.17
N ALA A 12 -4.20 4.32 -1.30
CA ALA A 12 -3.13 4.39 -2.31
C ALA A 12 -1.86 5.07 -1.76
N PHE A 13 -2.01 6.19 -1.07
CA PHE A 13 -0.88 6.89 -0.44
C PHE A 13 -0.17 6.01 0.60
N LEU A 14 -0.94 5.31 1.43
CA LEU A 14 -0.41 4.42 2.46
C LEU A 14 0.29 3.19 1.84
N GLY A 15 -0.27 2.62 0.77
CA GLY A 15 0.34 1.52 0.03
C GLY A 15 1.69 1.92 -0.61
N LEU A 16 1.77 3.13 -1.16
CA LEU A 16 3.02 3.69 -1.68
C LEU A 16 4.07 3.89 -0.58
N ALA A 17 3.66 4.45 0.56
CA ALA A 17 4.54 4.64 1.71
C ALA A 17 5.11 3.30 2.22
N LEU A 18 4.27 2.28 2.34
CA LEU A 18 4.72 0.93 2.72
C LEU A 18 5.67 0.31 1.68
N GLY A 19 5.42 0.53 0.38
CA GLY A 19 6.32 0.06 -0.68
C GLY A 19 7.72 0.67 -0.57
N LEU A 20 7.81 1.97 -0.25
CA LEU A 20 9.08 2.64 -0.02
C LEU A 20 9.79 2.12 1.23
N ILE A 21 9.05 1.88 2.31
CA ILE A 21 9.60 1.27 3.53
C ILE A 21 10.13 -0.12 3.24
N ALA A 22 9.43 -0.92 2.43
CA ALA A 22 9.87 -2.25 2.07
C ALA A 22 11.17 -2.24 1.26
N LEU A 23 11.30 -1.30 0.31
CA LEU A 23 12.53 -1.09 -0.45
C LEU A 23 13.70 -0.70 0.46
N ALA A 24 13.49 0.26 1.37
CA ALA A 24 14.51 0.70 2.31
C ALA A 24 14.90 -0.42 3.31
N ALA A 25 13.93 -1.18 3.81
CA ALA A 25 14.17 -2.30 4.71
C ALA A 25 14.90 -3.46 4.02
N ALA A 26 14.59 -3.73 2.75
CA ALA A 26 15.31 -4.73 1.95
C ALA A 26 16.77 -4.32 1.73
N ASP A 27 17.01 -3.04 1.44
CA ASP A 27 18.37 -2.48 1.29
C ASP A 27 19.17 -2.54 2.61
N ALA A 28 18.50 -2.33 3.75
CA ALA A 28 19.08 -2.48 5.08
C ALA A 28 19.29 -3.95 5.52
N GLY A 29 18.86 -4.95 4.72
CA GLY A 29 18.93 -6.37 5.06
C GLY A 29 17.87 -6.84 6.08
N GLU A 30 16.91 -5.99 6.43
CA GLU A 30 15.79 -6.30 7.33
C GLU A 30 14.63 -6.95 6.58
N TRP A 31 14.87 -8.16 6.07
CA TRP A 31 13.93 -8.89 5.21
C TRP A 31 12.57 -9.16 5.85
N VAL A 32 12.51 -9.34 7.18
CA VAL A 32 11.23 -9.57 7.90
C VAL A 32 10.32 -8.35 7.79
N VAL A 33 10.88 -7.15 7.96
CA VAL A 33 10.15 -5.88 7.84
C VAL A 33 9.79 -5.62 6.39
N ALA A 34 10.72 -5.88 5.47
CA ALA A 34 10.47 -5.73 4.04
C ALA A 34 9.32 -6.61 3.54
N LEU A 35 9.27 -7.89 3.96
CA LEU A 35 8.21 -8.80 3.58
C LEU A 35 6.85 -8.36 4.16
N ALA A 36 6.83 -7.99 5.46
CA ALA A 36 5.61 -7.53 6.11
C ALA A 36 5.07 -6.25 5.44
N ALA A 37 5.96 -5.30 5.13
CA ALA A 37 5.62 -4.06 4.45
C ALA A 37 5.14 -4.30 3.00
N ILE A 38 5.73 -5.25 2.27
CA ILE A 38 5.25 -5.66 0.94
C ILE A 38 3.86 -6.28 1.01
N VAL A 39 3.61 -7.21 1.94
CA VAL A 39 2.31 -7.89 2.04
C VAL A 39 1.22 -6.88 2.41
N LEU A 40 1.46 -6.04 3.42
CA LEU A 40 0.52 -5.01 3.83
C LEU A 40 0.32 -3.95 2.74
N GLY A 41 1.41 -3.40 2.18
CA GLY A 41 1.36 -2.38 1.14
C GLY A 41 0.67 -2.88 -0.12
N GLY A 42 0.95 -4.12 -0.52
CA GLY A 42 0.31 -4.80 -1.65
C GLY A 42 -1.19 -5.01 -1.43
N TRP A 43 -1.61 -5.43 -0.24
CA TRP A 43 -3.03 -5.56 0.10
C TRP A 43 -3.77 -4.22 0.07
N LEU A 44 -3.16 -3.17 0.61
CA LEU A 44 -3.67 -1.79 0.59
C LEU A 44 -3.84 -1.27 -0.85
N LEU A 45 -2.86 -1.53 -1.71
CA LEU A 45 -2.93 -1.19 -3.13
C LEU A 45 -4.03 -1.99 -3.85
N LEU A 46 -4.15 -3.29 -3.62
CA LEU A 46 -5.21 -4.14 -4.19
C LEU A 46 -6.61 -3.69 -3.78
N THR A 47 -6.81 -3.34 -2.51
CA THR A 47 -8.09 -2.83 -2.00
C THR A 47 -8.41 -1.44 -2.53
N ALA A 48 -7.43 -0.54 -2.63
CA ALA A 48 -7.59 0.75 -3.30
C ALA A 48 -7.98 0.58 -4.77
N PHE A 49 -7.28 -0.32 -5.49
CA PHE A 49 -7.54 -0.59 -6.90
C PHE A 49 -8.91 -1.25 -7.10
N GLY A 50 -9.31 -2.17 -6.22
CA GLY A 50 -10.65 -2.78 -6.24
C GLY A 50 -11.77 -1.79 -5.97
N ALA A 51 -11.56 -0.84 -5.04
CA ALA A 51 -12.50 0.24 -4.76
C ALA A 51 -12.65 1.23 -5.93
N LEU A 52 -11.58 1.42 -6.70
CA LEU A 52 -11.55 2.27 -7.89
C LEU A 52 -12.11 1.56 -9.14
N ARG A 53 -11.86 0.25 -9.28
CA ARG A 53 -12.22 -0.60 -10.43
C ARG A 53 -13.67 -1.08 -10.44
N ARG A 54 -14.39 -1.13 -9.30
CA ARG A 54 -15.85 -1.37 -9.28
C ARG A 54 -16.66 -0.09 -9.57
N ARG A 55 -16.24 0.66 -10.57
CA ARG A 55 -17.08 1.64 -11.29
C ARG A 55 -17.49 1.03 -12.61
#